data_AF-A0AAF0MJR1-F1
#
_entry.id   AF-A0AAF0MJR1-F1
#
_cell.length_a   1.000
_cell.length_b   1.000
_cell.length_c   1.000
_cell.angle_alpha   90.00
_cell.angle_beta   90.00
_cell.angle_gamma   90.00
#
_symmetry.space_group_name_H-M   'P 1'
#
loop_
_entity.id
_entity.type
_entity.pdbx_description
1 polymer ?
#
loop_
_entity_poly.entity_id
_entity_poly.type
_entity_poly.pdbx_seq_one_letter_code
_entity_poly.pdbx_strand_id
1 'polypeptide(L)'
;MNDEPHLPRLAQLCDNIGAVIAGRHAQNLLDSDDISDDEPGVIVVLPSWVWVLPGIDVGRKGLVNGVRQPMPSRLGYDQGPVRVLNADETITWELAGLGNSDTGDGVVSYTPLRKQVTVTLSETIVVTAEVHPVTGRKHRERVLRSIAKAGLTARWELMSGFEFFTKQRLAAANNIVAAEIAQHKGIPLAGVVDDITLEELGSQMLFGQGGTSVIQRMIDVALELHKFDRVDPMHYFTVGIRARAEEAVRRQIGDPKVGPKVRRVFARTQASTLDELIDEYKRLYPKDSLAKKRALAALTAGPDIATTQRQFRDEITSGPGDGAEL
;
A
#
# COMPACT_ATOMS: atom_id res chain seq x y z
N MET A 1 16.35 15.31 14.50
CA MET A 1 15.19 14.40 14.47
C MET A 1 14.30 14.94 13.38
N ASN A 2 14.49 14.46 12.14
CA ASN A 2 13.74 15.00 11.01
C ASN A 2 12.33 14.43 11.11
N ASP A 3 11.35 15.30 11.39
CA ASP A 3 9.94 14.99 11.24
C ASP A 3 9.70 14.63 9.77
N GLU A 4 9.78 13.32 9.47
CA GLU A 4 9.34 12.80 8.18
C GLU A 4 7.84 13.11 8.07
N PRO A 5 7.43 13.77 6.98
CA PRO A 5 6.05 14.22 6.87
C PRO A 5 5.06 13.07 6.84
N HIS A 6 3.94 13.32 7.51
CA HIS A 6 3.20 12.34 8.30
C HIS A 6 2.50 11.27 7.46
N LEU A 7 3.14 10.12 7.29
CA LEU A 7 2.38 8.88 7.24
C LEU A 7 1.51 8.80 8.51
N PRO A 8 0.28 8.22 8.43
CA PRO A 8 -0.53 8.00 9.62
C PRO A 8 0.32 7.31 10.68
N ARG A 9 0.23 7.73 11.95
CA ARG A 9 0.96 7.04 13.04
C ARG A 9 0.66 5.54 12.97
N LEU A 10 1.63 4.69 13.31
CA LEU A 10 1.50 3.23 13.14
C LEU A 10 0.20 2.68 13.76
N ALA A 11 -0.20 3.17 14.94
CA ALA A 11 -1.48 2.81 15.54
C ALA A 11 -2.68 3.21 14.67
N GLN A 12 -2.78 4.48 14.25
CA GLN A 12 -3.85 4.95 13.36
C GLN A 12 -3.90 4.18 12.03
N LEU A 13 -2.74 3.84 11.46
CA LEU A 13 -2.65 3.00 10.26
C LEU A 13 -3.27 1.62 10.52
N CYS A 14 -2.92 1.00 11.65
CA CYS A 14 -3.47 -0.29 12.05
C CYS A 14 -4.98 -0.20 12.32
N ASP A 15 -5.43 0.83 13.03
CA ASP A 15 -6.84 1.06 13.35
C ASP A 15 -7.67 1.22 12.09
N ASN A 16 -7.20 2.02 11.12
CA ASN A 16 -7.91 2.18 9.86
C ASN A 16 -7.92 0.88 9.05
N ILE A 17 -6.83 0.12 8.99
CA ILE A 17 -6.81 -1.22 8.36
C ILE A 17 -7.82 -2.15 9.04
N GLY A 18 -7.86 -2.16 10.38
CA GLY A 18 -8.81 -2.92 11.17
C GLY A 18 -10.26 -2.55 10.87
N ALA A 19 -10.57 -1.25 10.82
CA ALA A 19 -11.89 -0.74 10.48
C ALA A 19 -12.32 -1.13 9.05
N VAL A 20 -11.41 -1.12 8.07
CA VAL A 20 -11.72 -1.59 6.70
C VAL A 20 -12.10 -3.07 6.72
N ILE A 21 -11.41 -3.89 7.52
CA ILE A 21 -11.64 -5.34 7.59
C ILE A 21 -12.94 -5.65 8.31
N ALA A 22 -13.21 -4.97 9.42
CA ALA A 22 -14.50 -5.02 10.10
C ALA A 22 -15.64 -4.57 9.19
N GLY A 23 -15.46 -3.47 8.44
CA GLY A 23 -16.48 -2.95 7.53
C GLY A 23 -16.79 -3.90 6.37
N ARG A 24 -15.78 -4.55 5.78
CA ARG A 24 -15.99 -5.60 4.77
C ARG A 24 -16.77 -6.77 5.34
N HIS A 25 -16.43 -7.20 6.55
CA HIS A 25 -17.14 -8.30 7.20
C HIS A 25 -18.60 -7.95 7.51
N ALA A 26 -18.84 -6.75 8.05
CA ALA A 26 -20.19 -6.26 8.31
C ALA A 26 -21.03 -6.15 7.04
N GLN A 27 -20.44 -5.76 5.91
CA GLN A 27 -21.11 -5.74 4.61
C GLN A 27 -21.45 -7.18 4.15
N ASN A 28 -20.53 -8.13 4.29
CA ASN A 28 -20.81 -9.52 3.95
C ASN A 28 -21.95 -10.11 4.79
N LEU A 29 -22.03 -9.76 6.08
CA LEU A 29 -23.15 -10.16 6.95
C LEU A 29 -24.48 -9.53 6.49
N LEU A 30 -24.47 -8.27 6.03
CA LEU A 30 -25.66 -7.61 5.46
C LEU A 30 -26.12 -8.23 4.14
N ASP A 31 -25.18 -8.72 3.33
CA ASP A 31 -25.45 -9.36 2.05
C ASP A 31 -25.83 -10.84 2.22
N SER A 32 -25.54 -11.43 3.39
CA SER A 32 -26.01 -12.76 3.76
C SER A 32 -27.44 -12.71 4.32
N ASP A 33 -28.25 -13.72 4.01
CA ASP A 33 -29.59 -13.89 4.62
C ASP A 33 -29.52 -14.34 6.11
N ASP A 34 -28.32 -14.42 6.68
CA ASP A 34 -28.02 -14.96 8.03
C ASP A 34 -28.30 -13.94 9.17
N ILE A 35 -29.02 -12.86 8.85
CA ILE A 35 -29.56 -11.94 9.86
C ILE A 35 -30.94 -12.44 10.31
N SER A 36 -31.06 -13.74 10.61
CA SER A 36 -32.27 -14.31 11.18
C SER A 36 -32.22 -14.15 12.69
N ASP A 37 -32.97 -13.19 13.22
CA ASP A 37 -33.79 -13.30 14.43
C ASP A 37 -34.21 -11.92 14.94
N ASP A 38 -35.46 -11.81 15.39
CA ASP A 38 -35.98 -10.62 16.07
C ASP A 38 -35.53 -10.54 17.54
N GLU A 39 -34.74 -11.51 18.01
CA GLU A 39 -34.25 -11.56 19.38
C GLU A 39 -33.22 -10.45 19.67
N PRO A 40 -33.27 -9.85 20.88
CA PRO A 40 -32.21 -8.98 21.37
C PRO A 40 -30.88 -9.72 21.45
N GLY A 41 -29.79 -9.00 21.17
CA GLY A 41 -28.45 -9.54 21.21
C GLY A 41 -27.41 -8.43 21.20
N VAL A 42 -26.21 -8.75 20.76
CA VAL A 42 -25.09 -7.80 20.68
C VAL A 42 -24.29 -8.03 19.41
N ILE A 43 -23.87 -6.95 18.75
CA ILE A 43 -22.84 -7.00 17.73
C ILE A 43 -21.50 -6.69 18.40
N VAL A 44 -20.53 -7.56 18.17
CA VAL A 44 -19.17 -7.42 18.70
C VAL A 44 -18.21 -7.22 17.54
N VAL A 45 -17.35 -6.20 17.63
CA VAL A 45 -16.23 -6.00 16.70
C VAL A 45 -14.94 -6.36 17.41
N LEU A 46 -14.41 -7.53 17.07
CA LEU A 46 -13.15 -8.05 17.57
C LEU A 46 -11.99 -7.23 16.98
N PRO A 47 -10.97 -6.91 17.80
CA PRO A 47 -9.84 -6.12 17.33
C PRO A 47 -9.04 -6.95 16.34
N SER A 48 -8.53 -6.30 15.30
CA SER A 48 -7.73 -6.98 14.30
C SER A 48 -6.22 -6.97 14.57
N TRP A 49 -5.81 -6.38 15.69
CA TRP A 49 -4.42 -6.20 16.07
C TRP A 49 -4.25 -6.43 17.56
N VAL A 50 -3.11 -6.99 17.93
CA VAL A 50 -2.61 -7.01 19.30
C VAL A 50 -1.18 -6.46 19.30
N TRP A 51 -0.82 -5.76 20.37
CA TRP A 51 0.51 -5.20 20.55
C TRP A 51 1.34 -6.13 21.41
N VAL A 52 2.25 -6.85 20.79
CA VAL A 52 3.11 -7.86 21.45
C VAL A 52 4.57 -7.63 21.08
N LEU A 53 5.50 -8.16 21.88
CA LEU A 53 6.91 -8.12 21.51
C LEU A 53 7.11 -8.92 20.21
N PRO A 54 7.86 -8.40 19.22
CA PRO A 54 8.05 -9.10 17.96
C PRO A 54 8.90 -10.37 18.15
N GLY A 55 8.63 -11.42 17.38
CA GLY A 55 9.44 -12.64 17.34
C GLY A 55 10.75 -12.50 16.54
N ILE A 56 10.84 -11.48 15.68
CA ILE A 56 12.05 -11.14 14.90
C ILE A 56 12.65 -9.80 15.32
N ASP A 57 13.90 -9.58 14.90
CA ASP A 57 14.53 -8.26 14.96
C ASP A 57 13.91 -7.32 13.91
N VAL A 58 13.21 -6.29 14.38
CA VAL A 58 12.60 -5.23 13.57
C VAL A 58 13.47 -3.96 13.53
N GLY A 59 14.72 -4.07 13.98
CA GLY A 59 15.70 -3.00 14.06
C GLY A 59 15.30 -1.91 15.06
N ARG A 60 15.75 -0.67 14.78
CA ARG A 60 15.54 0.49 15.68
C ARG A 60 14.08 0.78 16.00
N LYS A 61 13.13 0.36 15.16
CA LYS A 61 11.69 0.61 15.38
C LYS A 61 11.11 -0.17 16.55
N GLY A 62 11.67 -1.35 16.84
CA GLY A 62 11.26 -2.15 17.99
C GLY A 62 11.89 -1.67 19.30
N LEU A 63 12.63 -0.56 19.30
CA LEU A 63 13.37 -0.06 20.45
C LEU A 63 13.01 1.40 20.76
N VAL A 64 12.66 1.69 22.01
CA VAL A 64 12.56 3.06 22.52
C VAL A 64 13.52 3.18 23.69
N ASN A 65 14.52 4.07 23.58
CA ASN A 65 15.61 4.21 24.54
C ASN A 65 16.34 2.88 24.83
N GLY A 66 16.51 2.04 23.81
CA GLY A 66 17.15 0.72 23.92
C GLY A 66 16.26 -0.39 24.50
N VAL A 67 15.02 -0.08 24.88
CA VAL A 67 14.06 -1.06 25.43
C VAL A 67 13.14 -1.55 24.33
N ARG A 68 12.95 -2.88 24.24
CA ARG A 68 12.03 -3.50 23.29
C ARG A 68 10.59 -3.03 23.53
N GLN A 69 9.92 -2.61 22.47
CA GLN A 69 8.54 -2.15 22.51
C GLN A 69 7.60 -3.15 21.84
N PRO A 70 6.35 -3.24 22.31
CA PRO A 70 5.29 -3.94 21.61
C PRO A 70 5.10 -3.38 20.19
N MET A 71 4.83 -4.28 19.25
CA MET A 71 4.58 -3.98 17.84
C MET A 71 3.28 -4.68 17.40
N PRO A 72 2.59 -4.15 16.37
CA PRO A 72 1.30 -4.68 15.98
C PRO A 72 1.48 -6.04 15.29
N SER A 73 0.85 -7.05 15.85
CA SER A 73 0.66 -8.38 15.25
C SER A 73 -0.81 -8.54 14.91
N ARG A 74 -1.08 -9.14 13.74
CA ARG A 74 -2.40 -9.23 13.14
C ARG A 74 -3.19 -10.37 13.78
N LEU A 75 -4.46 -10.11 14.09
CA LEU A 75 -5.42 -11.13 14.52
C LEU A 75 -6.38 -11.45 13.38
N GLY A 76 -6.55 -12.74 13.12
CA GLY A 76 -7.54 -13.34 12.25
C GLY A 76 -8.54 -14.16 13.07
N TYR A 77 -9.75 -14.29 12.54
CA TYR A 77 -10.83 -15.05 13.15
C TYR A 77 -11.52 -15.87 12.06
N ASP A 78 -11.89 -17.11 12.38
CA ASP A 78 -12.52 -18.07 11.48
C ASP A 78 -13.74 -17.53 10.73
N GLN A 79 -14.65 -16.88 11.44
CA GLN A 79 -15.86 -16.25 10.91
C GLN A 79 -15.74 -14.72 10.90
N GLY A 80 -14.51 -14.21 10.79
CA GLY A 80 -14.23 -12.79 10.73
C GLY A 80 -14.42 -12.02 12.05
N PRO A 81 -14.10 -10.71 12.03
CA PRO A 81 -14.00 -9.90 13.24
C PRO A 81 -15.33 -9.31 13.72
N VAL A 82 -16.42 -9.40 12.95
CA VAL A 82 -17.73 -8.86 13.36
C VAL A 82 -18.65 -10.03 13.66
N ARG A 83 -19.10 -10.15 14.91
CA ARG A 83 -19.95 -11.26 15.39
C ARG A 83 -21.30 -10.74 15.87
N VAL A 84 -22.35 -11.52 15.65
CA VAL A 84 -23.68 -11.29 16.22
C VAL A 84 -23.89 -12.35 17.30
N LEU A 85 -23.99 -11.93 18.55
CA LEU A 85 -24.08 -12.84 19.69
C LEU A 85 -25.41 -12.69 20.42
N ASN A 86 -26.01 -13.84 20.75
CA ASN A 86 -27.15 -13.92 21.67
C ASN A 86 -26.76 -14.63 22.99
N ALA A 87 -25.61 -15.28 23.01
CA ALA A 87 -25.00 -15.95 24.16
C ALA A 87 -23.47 -15.94 23.99
N ASP A 88 -22.76 -16.50 24.98
CA ASP A 88 -21.32 -16.70 24.89
C ASP A 88 -20.98 -17.61 23.69
N GLU A 89 -19.90 -17.26 22.98
CA GLU A 89 -19.47 -17.97 21.78
C GLU A 89 -17.98 -18.34 21.88
N THR A 90 -17.62 -19.52 21.38
CA THR A 90 -16.22 -19.91 21.16
C THR A 90 -15.81 -19.46 19.77
N ILE A 91 -14.63 -18.85 19.66
CA ILE A 91 -14.07 -18.35 18.40
C ILE A 91 -12.72 -19.00 18.16
N THR A 92 -12.43 -19.40 16.94
CA THR A 92 -11.06 -19.79 16.57
C THR A 92 -10.33 -18.55 16.06
N TRP A 93 -9.14 -18.30 16.58
CA TRP A 93 -8.32 -17.14 16.26
C TRP A 93 -6.93 -17.55 15.79
N GLU A 94 -6.32 -16.67 15.00
CA GLU A 94 -4.96 -16.80 14.51
C GLU A 94 -4.21 -15.48 14.70
N LEU A 95 -3.01 -15.55 15.24
CA LEU A 95 -2.06 -14.46 15.36
C LEU A 95 -0.98 -14.63 14.31
N ALA A 96 -0.73 -13.59 13.52
CA ALA A 96 0.35 -13.56 12.55
C ALA A 96 0.99 -12.16 12.51
N GLY A 97 2.32 -12.09 12.54
CA GLY A 97 3.01 -10.82 12.32
C GLY A 97 4.34 -10.72 13.04
N LEU A 98 5.33 -10.14 12.38
CA LEU A 98 6.64 -9.83 12.95
C LEU A 98 7.30 -11.04 13.65
N GLY A 99 7.22 -12.22 13.04
CA GLY A 99 7.73 -13.47 13.59
C GLY A 99 6.87 -14.15 14.65
N ASN A 100 5.77 -13.53 15.06
CA ASN A 100 4.79 -14.18 15.92
C ASN A 100 3.83 -15.00 15.05
N SER A 101 3.57 -16.23 15.49
CA SER A 101 2.55 -17.10 14.94
C SER A 101 1.97 -17.90 16.09
N ASP A 102 0.66 -17.81 16.26
CA ASP A 102 -0.07 -18.56 17.29
C ASP A 102 -1.51 -18.78 16.82
N THR A 103 -2.16 -19.83 17.30
CA THR A 103 -3.55 -20.16 16.95
C THR A 103 -4.21 -20.80 18.14
N GLY A 104 -5.51 -20.56 18.31
CA GLY A 104 -6.24 -21.25 19.36
C GLY A 104 -7.73 -20.96 19.32
N ASP A 105 -8.40 -21.48 20.34
CA ASP A 105 -9.78 -21.18 20.61
C ASP A 105 -9.87 -20.18 21.75
N GLY A 106 -10.69 -19.15 21.56
CA GLY A 106 -10.99 -18.12 22.53
C GLY A 106 -12.48 -18.12 22.88
N VAL A 107 -12.84 -17.39 23.92
CA VAL A 107 -14.22 -17.21 24.34
C VAL A 107 -14.58 -15.74 24.28
N VAL A 108 -15.71 -15.45 23.65
CA VAL A 108 -16.36 -14.13 23.67
C VAL A 108 -17.54 -14.23 24.62
N SER A 109 -17.36 -13.71 25.83
CA SER A 109 -18.41 -13.72 26.85
C SER A 109 -19.16 -12.40 26.86
N TYR A 110 -20.48 -12.47 26.71
CA TYR A 110 -21.38 -11.31 26.79
C TYR A 110 -22.10 -11.31 28.12
N THR A 111 -22.00 -10.22 28.87
CA THR A 111 -22.78 -10.02 30.10
C THR A 111 -23.89 -9.00 29.85
N PRO A 112 -25.15 -9.43 29.57
CA PRO A 112 -26.23 -8.52 29.20
C PRO A 112 -26.47 -7.40 30.21
N LEU A 113 -26.44 -7.74 31.51
CA LEU A 113 -26.67 -6.81 32.62
C LEU A 113 -25.65 -5.66 32.66
N ARG A 114 -24.40 -5.93 32.25
CA ARG A 114 -23.31 -4.94 32.25
C ARG A 114 -23.06 -4.32 30.88
N LYS A 115 -23.74 -4.82 29.83
CA LYS A 115 -23.48 -4.48 28.42
C LYS A 115 -21.98 -4.55 28.09
N GLN A 116 -21.30 -5.52 28.69
CA GLN A 116 -19.86 -5.69 28.58
C GLN A 116 -19.59 -7.00 27.84
N VAL A 117 -18.59 -6.97 26.97
CA VAL A 117 -18.05 -8.17 26.35
C VAL A 117 -16.60 -8.32 26.80
N THR A 118 -16.24 -9.54 27.18
CA THR A 118 -14.86 -9.90 27.47
C THR A 118 -14.40 -10.90 26.42
N VAL A 119 -13.25 -10.64 25.81
CA VAL A 119 -12.65 -11.55 24.81
C VAL A 119 -11.36 -12.10 25.40
N THR A 120 -11.35 -13.41 25.63
CA THR A 120 -10.17 -14.13 26.10
C THR A 120 -9.71 -15.05 24.97
N LEU A 121 -8.58 -14.75 24.36
CA LEU A 121 -8.01 -15.57 23.27
C LEU A 121 -7.06 -16.64 23.84
N SER A 122 -6.27 -16.27 24.84
CA SER A 122 -5.43 -17.20 25.61
C SER A 122 -5.16 -16.65 27.01
N GLU A 123 -4.45 -17.40 27.85
CA GLU A 123 -4.02 -16.93 29.18
C GLU A 123 -3.19 -15.64 29.11
N THR A 124 -2.51 -15.40 27.99
CA THR A 124 -1.61 -14.26 27.79
C THR A 124 -2.16 -13.19 26.85
N ILE A 125 -3.24 -13.48 26.11
CA ILE A 125 -3.83 -12.57 25.13
C ILE A 125 -5.28 -12.30 25.51
N VAL A 126 -5.47 -11.18 26.19
CA VAL A 126 -6.78 -10.60 26.51
C VAL A 126 -6.96 -9.34 25.69
N VAL A 127 -8.07 -9.24 24.98
CA VAL A 127 -8.33 -8.11 24.07
C VAL A 127 -9.67 -7.45 24.39
N THR A 128 -9.77 -6.17 24.08
CA THR A 128 -11.01 -5.41 24.21
C THR A 128 -11.70 -5.35 22.86
N ALA A 129 -12.98 -5.71 22.82
CA ALA A 129 -13.83 -5.60 21.64
C ALA A 129 -14.77 -4.39 21.74
N GLU A 130 -15.16 -3.85 20.58
CA GLU A 130 -16.25 -2.87 20.50
C GLU A 130 -17.59 -3.60 20.59
N VAL A 131 -18.56 -3.01 21.28
CA VAL A 131 -19.80 -3.67 21.67
C VAL A 131 -20.99 -2.78 21.30
N HIS A 132 -21.93 -3.33 20.53
CA HIS A 132 -23.14 -2.64 20.11
C HIS A 132 -24.39 -3.47 20.47
N PRO A 133 -25.08 -3.14 21.58
CA PRO A 133 -26.33 -3.81 21.93
C PRO A 133 -27.39 -3.60 20.84
N VAL A 134 -28.10 -4.65 20.46
CA VAL A 134 -29.16 -4.63 19.45
C VAL A 134 -30.44 -5.24 20.01
N THR A 135 -31.58 -4.69 19.59
CA THR A 135 -32.90 -5.03 20.15
C THR A 135 -33.79 -5.82 19.20
N GLY A 136 -33.26 -6.20 18.04
CA GLY A 136 -33.97 -6.89 16.96
C GLY A 136 -33.37 -6.58 15.60
N ARG A 137 -33.91 -7.23 14.55
CA ARG A 137 -33.32 -7.26 13.21
C ARG A 137 -33.03 -5.89 12.60
N LYS A 138 -34.00 -4.97 12.57
CA LYS A 138 -33.81 -3.63 11.97
C LYS A 138 -32.70 -2.83 12.67
N HIS A 139 -32.56 -2.98 13.99
CA HIS A 139 -31.49 -2.33 14.74
C HIS A 139 -30.14 -2.96 14.40
N ARG A 140 -30.08 -4.29 14.30
CA ARG A 140 -28.89 -5.05 13.88
C ARG A 140 -28.40 -4.60 12.50
N GLU A 141 -29.29 -4.55 11.51
CA GLU A 141 -28.97 -4.06 10.16
C GLU A 141 -28.43 -2.63 10.18
N ARG A 142 -29.04 -1.73 10.97
CA ARG A 142 -28.57 -0.34 11.09
C ARG A 142 -27.15 -0.25 11.66
N VAL A 143 -26.84 -1.05 12.68
CA VAL A 143 -25.51 -1.09 13.28
C VAL A 143 -24.50 -1.66 12.31
N LEU A 144 -24.80 -2.79 11.64
CA LEU A 144 -23.93 -3.37 10.63
C LEU A 144 -23.66 -2.39 9.48
N ARG A 145 -24.68 -1.65 9.01
CA ARG A 145 -24.50 -0.60 7.98
C ARG A 145 -23.60 0.53 8.48
N SER A 146 -23.68 0.87 9.76
CA SER A 146 -22.78 1.85 10.37
C SER A 146 -21.33 1.37 10.38
N ILE A 147 -21.09 0.11 10.75
CA ILE A 147 -19.75 -0.50 10.75
C ILE A 147 -19.21 -0.59 9.32
N ALA A 148 -20.03 -1.04 8.36
CA ALA A 148 -19.67 -1.07 6.94
C ALA A 148 -19.28 0.32 6.41
N LYS A 149 -20.08 1.35 6.75
CA LYS A 149 -19.78 2.74 6.40
C LYS A 149 -18.49 3.24 7.05
N ALA A 150 -18.26 2.92 8.32
CA ALA A 150 -17.02 3.27 9.02
C ALA A 150 -15.79 2.65 8.33
N GLY A 151 -15.88 1.40 7.86
CA GLY A 151 -14.81 0.78 7.07
C GLY A 151 -14.56 1.45 5.72
N LEU A 152 -15.61 1.92 5.03
CA LEU A 152 -15.46 2.72 3.82
C LEU A 152 -14.77 4.07 4.11
N THR A 153 -15.18 4.76 5.18
CA THR A 153 -14.53 5.99 5.62
C THR A 153 -13.05 5.76 5.96
N ALA A 154 -12.74 4.71 6.72
CA ALA A 154 -11.36 4.36 7.08
C ALA A 154 -10.50 4.07 5.83
N ARG A 155 -11.07 3.44 4.80
CA ARG A 155 -10.38 3.25 3.51
C ARG A 155 -10.04 4.58 2.85
N TRP A 156 -10.98 5.53 2.84
CA TRP A 156 -10.74 6.87 2.31
C TRP A 156 -9.68 7.61 3.13
N GLU A 157 -9.73 7.53 4.45
CA GLU A 157 -8.72 8.13 5.34
C GLU A 157 -7.32 7.55 5.10
N LEU A 158 -7.20 6.23 4.87
CA LEU A 158 -5.93 5.62 4.48
C LEU A 158 -5.41 6.21 3.17
N MET A 159 -6.26 6.29 2.15
CA MET A 159 -5.88 6.84 0.85
C MET A 159 -5.44 8.29 0.96
N SER A 160 -6.24 9.14 1.61
CA SER A 160 -5.93 10.56 1.83
C SER A 160 -4.66 10.73 2.67
N GLY A 161 -4.46 9.87 3.68
CA GLY A 161 -3.25 9.86 4.50
C GLY A 161 -1.97 9.55 3.71
N PHE A 162 -2.06 8.85 2.57
CA PHE A 162 -0.92 8.59 1.69
C PHE A 162 -0.70 9.66 0.63
N GLU A 163 -1.60 10.64 0.46
CA GLU A 163 -1.51 11.62 -0.64
C GLU A 163 -0.23 12.45 -0.55
N PHE A 164 -0.03 13.13 0.58
CA PHE A 164 1.12 14.00 0.79
C PHE A 164 2.43 13.22 0.68
N PHE A 165 2.49 12.05 1.33
CA PHE A 165 3.65 11.18 1.29
C PHE A 165 3.97 10.72 -0.14
N THR A 166 2.95 10.38 -0.94
CA THR A 166 3.12 9.96 -2.34
C THR A 166 3.70 11.11 -3.18
N LYS A 167 3.16 12.32 -3.05
CA LYS A 167 3.67 13.54 -3.72
C LYS A 167 5.15 13.77 -3.39
N GLN A 168 5.53 13.67 -2.12
CA GLN A 168 6.93 13.81 -1.72
C GLN A 168 7.84 12.72 -2.28
N ARG A 169 7.39 11.46 -2.29
CA ARG A 169 8.20 10.35 -2.83
C ARG A 169 8.32 10.43 -4.35
N LEU A 170 7.33 10.98 -5.05
CA LEU A 170 7.43 11.30 -6.48
C LEU A 170 8.46 12.42 -6.75
N ALA A 171 8.41 13.52 -6.00
CA ALA A 171 9.41 14.59 -6.14
C ALA A 171 10.83 14.08 -5.84
N ALA A 172 11.00 13.29 -4.77
CA ALA A 172 12.29 12.68 -4.44
C ALA A 172 12.76 11.70 -5.54
N ALA A 173 11.85 10.89 -6.09
CA ALA A 173 12.13 10.01 -7.21
C ALA A 173 12.56 10.78 -8.46
N ASN A 174 11.87 11.88 -8.79
CA ASN A 174 12.22 12.77 -9.91
C ASN A 174 13.68 13.23 -9.81
N ASN A 175 14.06 13.70 -8.62
CA ASN A 175 15.42 14.20 -8.36
C ASN A 175 16.47 13.07 -8.40
N ILE A 176 16.17 11.90 -7.85
CA ILE A 176 17.07 10.74 -7.87
C ILE A 176 17.31 10.29 -9.32
N VAL A 177 16.25 10.15 -10.11
CA VAL A 177 16.35 9.73 -11.52
C VAL A 177 17.05 10.81 -12.35
N ALA A 178 16.78 12.10 -12.09
CA ALA A 178 17.47 13.22 -12.72
C ALA A 178 18.97 13.22 -12.45
N ALA A 179 19.39 13.07 -11.19
CA ALA A 179 20.79 13.02 -10.82
C ALA A 179 21.52 11.84 -11.49
N GLU A 180 20.87 10.67 -11.56
CA GLU A 180 21.42 9.50 -12.22
C GLU A 180 21.60 9.71 -13.74
N ILE A 181 20.60 10.27 -14.42
CA ILE A 181 20.67 10.54 -15.87
C ILE A 181 21.65 11.68 -16.15
N ALA A 182 21.68 12.71 -15.31
CA ALA A 182 22.62 13.82 -15.42
C ALA A 182 24.07 13.34 -15.33
N GLN A 183 24.38 12.43 -14.40
CA GLN A 183 25.69 11.82 -14.28
C GLN A 183 26.08 11.05 -15.56
N HIS A 184 25.12 10.36 -16.17
CA HIS A 184 25.37 9.61 -17.40
C HIS A 184 25.56 10.52 -18.63
N LYS A 185 24.72 11.57 -18.78
CA LYS A 185 24.75 12.47 -19.93
C LYS A 185 25.78 13.60 -19.81
N GLY A 186 26.31 13.85 -18.62
CA GLY A 186 27.23 14.97 -18.34
C GLY A 186 26.53 16.34 -18.36
N ILE A 187 25.21 16.38 -18.23
CA ILE A 187 24.40 17.61 -18.27
C ILE A 187 23.61 17.70 -16.97
N PRO A 188 23.64 18.83 -16.23
CA PRO A 188 22.85 18.98 -15.01
C PRO A 188 21.36 18.97 -15.33
N LEU A 189 20.58 18.21 -14.55
CA LEU A 189 19.12 18.14 -14.65
C LEU A 189 18.50 18.48 -13.29
N ALA A 190 17.56 19.41 -13.27
CA ALA A 190 16.77 19.73 -12.08
C ALA A 190 15.70 18.67 -11.79
N GLY A 191 15.21 18.00 -12.83
CA GLY A 191 14.18 16.96 -12.82
C GLY A 191 14.12 16.28 -14.18
N VAL A 192 13.44 15.12 -14.27
CA VAL A 192 13.19 14.44 -15.54
C VAL A 192 11.78 14.63 -16.05
N VAL A 193 10.87 15.10 -15.19
CA VAL A 193 9.50 15.49 -15.52
C VAL A 193 9.16 16.82 -14.84
N ASP A 194 8.20 17.55 -15.39
CA ASP A 194 7.67 18.80 -14.81
C ASP A 194 6.67 18.56 -13.67
N ASP A 195 6.32 19.63 -12.96
CA ASP A 195 5.45 19.56 -11.78
C ASP A 195 4.03 19.11 -12.13
N ILE A 196 3.53 19.48 -13.31
CA ILE A 196 2.20 19.05 -13.79
C ILE A 196 2.19 17.53 -13.97
N THR A 197 3.22 16.99 -14.60
CA THR A 197 3.39 15.55 -14.79
C THR A 197 3.53 14.82 -13.45
N LEU A 198 4.22 15.41 -12.47
CA LEU A 198 4.31 14.83 -11.12
C LEU A 198 2.94 14.79 -10.42
N GLU A 199 2.13 15.83 -10.56
CA GLU A 199 0.77 15.87 -10.02
C GLU A 199 -0.14 14.83 -10.68
N GLU A 200 -0.05 14.69 -12.00
CA GLU A 200 -0.76 13.65 -12.75
C GLU A 200 -0.34 12.25 -12.28
N LEU A 201 0.96 11.96 -12.18
CA LEU A 201 1.47 10.68 -11.68
C LEU A 201 1.02 10.41 -10.25
N GLY A 202 0.98 11.42 -9.38
CA GLY A 202 0.44 11.32 -8.02
C GLY A 202 -1.03 10.90 -8.02
N SER A 203 -1.85 11.56 -8.84
CA SER A 203 -3.26 11.24 -9.00
C SER A 203 -3.47 9.81 -9.54
N GLN A 204 -2.68 9.40 -10.53
CA GLN A 204 -2.72 8.03 -11.06
C GLN A 204 -2.30 7.00 -10.01
N MET A 205 -1.30 7.29 -9.17
CA MET A 205 -0.88 6.37 -8.13
C MET A 205 -1.94 6.18 -7.04
N LEU A 206 -2.64 7.25 -6.65
CA LEU A 206 -3.65 7.25 -5.60
C LEU A 206 -5.00 6.73 -6.09
N PHE A 207 -5.46 7.15 -7.27
CA PHE A 207 -6.82 6.93 -7.77
C PHE A 207 -6.89 6.03 -9.00
N GLY A 208 -5.78 5.81 -9.70
CA GLY A 208 -5.72 4.99 -10.90
C GLY A 208 -6.17 5.73 -12.17
N GLN A 209 -6.20 5.01 -13.30
CA GLN A 209 -6.75 5.49 -14.57
C GLN A 209 -7.80 4.47 -15.05
N GLY A 210 -9.07 4.70 -14.74
CA GLY A 210 -10.16 3.79 -15.11
C GLY A 210 -10.15 2.43 -14.40
N GLY A 211 -9.45 2.32 -13.25
CA GLY A 211 -9.36 1.07 -12.49
C GLY A 211 -8.60 1.25 -11.17
N THR A 212 -8.31 0.13 -10.48
CA THR A 212 -7.70 0.15 -9.14
C THR A 212 -6.27 0.71 -9.17
N SER A 213 -6.02 1.70 -8.29
CA SER A 213 -4.73 2.35 -8.19
C SER A 213 -3.65 1.45 -7.57
N VAL A 214 -2.38 1.87 -7.62
CA VAL A 214 -1.31 1.12 -6.94
C VAL A 214 -1.47 1.17 -5.42
N ILE A 215 -1.91 2.31 -4.87
CA ILE A 215 -2.11 2.48 -3.44
C ILE A 215 -3.32 1.69 -2.95
N GLN A 216 -4.41 1.69 -3.70
CA GLN A 216 -5.58 0.86 -3.40
C GLN A 216 -5.22 -0.63 -3.36
N ARG A 217 -4.45 -1.10 -4.34
CA ARG A 217 -3.94 -2.49 -4.34
C ARG A 217 -3.04 -2.78 -3.13
N MET A 218 -2.20 -1.83 -2.72
CA MET A 218 -1.39 -1.99 -1.51
C MET A 218 -2.26 -2.07 -0.25
N ILE A 219 -3.33 -1.26 -0.16
CA ILE A 219 -4.30 -1.35 0.92
C ILE A 219 -5.01 -2.70 0.90
N ASP A 220 -5.45 -3.17 -0.26
CA ASP A 220 -6.14 -4.47 -0.39
C ASP A 220 -5.26 -5.64 0.08
N VAL A 221 -3.99 -5.64 -0.33
CA VAL A 221 -2.99 -6.62 0.13
C VAL A 221 -2.70 -6.47 1.64
N ALA A 222 -2.73 -5.25 2.17
CA ALA A 222 -2.57 -5.00 3.61
C ALA A 222 -3.72 -5.53 4.47
N LEU A 223 -4.84 -5.95 3.87
CA LEU A 223 -5.94 -6.56 4.62
C LEU A 223 -5.75 -8.07 4.85
N GLU A 224 -4.80 -8.69 4.14
CA GLU A 224 -4.47 -10.10 4.30
C GLU A 224 -3.78 -10.36 5.66
N LEU A 225 -4.16 -11.45 6.32
CA LEU A 225 -3.69 -11.80 7.67
C LEU A 225 -2.15 -11.85 7.77
N HIS A 226 -1.53 -12.61 6.87
CA HIS A 226 -0.09 -12.86 6.87
C HIS A 226 0.74 -11.76 6.20
N LYS A 227 0.14 -10.61 5.89
CA LYS A 227 0.87 -9.62 5.09
C LYS A 227 2.11 -9.08 5.80
N PHE A 228 2.05 -9.05 7.12
CA PHE A 228 3.01 -8.39 8.00
C PHE A 228 3.89 -9.36 8.79
N ASP A 229 3.97 -10.63 8.38
CA ASP A 229 4.79 -11.66 9.02
C ASP A 229 6.26 -11.25 9.19
N ARG A 230 6.79 -10.50 8.22
CA ARG A 230 8.21 -10.12 8.16
C ARG A 230 8.45 -8.61 8.20
N VAL A 231 7.39 -7.80 8.19
CA VAL A 231 7.50 -6.37 7.97
C VAL A 231 6.38 -5.63 8.67
N ASP A 232 6.70 -4.54 9.37
CA ASP A 232 5.67 -3.71 10.00
C ASP A 232 4.84 -2.94 8.94
N PRO A 233 3.55 -2.66 9.21
CA PRO A 233 2.68 -1.97 8.25
C PRO A 233 3.26 -0.67 7.71
N MET A 234 3.89 0.15 8.56
CA MET A 234 4.49 1.41 8.13
C MET A 234 5.63 1.19 7.14
N HIS A 235 6.53 0.24 7.42
CA HIS A 235 7.63 -0.07 6.51
C HIS A 235 7.12 -0.59 5.16
N TYR A 236 6.10 -1.44 5.17
CA TYR A 236 5.47 -1.96 3.95
C TYR A 236 5.01 -0.82 3.04
N PHE A 237 4.24 0.14 3.56
CA PHE A 237 3.78 1.29 2.77
C PHE A 237 4.93 2.22 2.38
N THR A 238 5.83 2.55 3.32
CA THR A 238 6.98 3.43 3.06
C THR A 238 7.84 2.94 1.90
N VAL A 239 8.25 1.66 1.94
CA VAL A 239 9.10 1.06 0.91
C VAL A 239 8.34 0.85 -0.38
N GLY A 240 7.09 0.37 -0.30
CA GLY A 240 6.25 0.14 -1.46
C GLY A 240 5.97 1.42 -2.25
N ILE A 241 5.55 2.49 -1.58
CA ILE A 241 5.26 3.78 -2.21
C ILE A 241 6.52 4.37 -2.84
N ARG A 242 7.65 4.34 -2.13
CA ARG A 242 8.94 4.81 -2.68
C ARG A 242 9.31 4.07 -3.96
N ALA A 243 9.24 2.73 -3.95
CA ALA A 243 9.59 1.93 -5.12
C ALA A 243 8.65 2.20 -6.31
N ARG A 244 7.34 2.38 -6.06
CA ARG A 244 6.37 2.68 -7.11
C ARG A 244 6.47 4.11 -7.65
N ALA A 245 6.81 5.08 -6.81
CA ALA A 245 7.09 6.45 -7.25
C ALA A 245 8.28 6.49 -8.22
N GLU A 246 9.37 5.80 -7.88
CA GLU A 246 10.52 5.68 -8.79
C GLU A 246 10.15 4.98 -10.10
N GLU A 247 9.40 3.87 -10.03
CA GLU A 247 8.93 3.16 -11.22
C GLU A 247 8.03 4.03 -12.10
N ALA A 248 7.14 4.82 -11.50
CA ALA A 248 6.23 5.71 -12.22
C ALA A 248 6.99 6.80 -12.99
N VAL A 249 7.93 7.48 -12.33
CA VAL A 249 8.79 8.50 -12.96
C VAL A 249 9.60 7.89 -14.11
N ARG A 250 10.26 6.74 -13.88
CA ARG A 250 11.04 6.07 -14.92
C ARG A 250 10.18 5.66 -16.12
N ARG A 251 8.99 5.12 -15.87
CA ARG A 251 8.05 4.73 -16.92
C ARG A 251 7.63 5.94 -17.76
N GLN A 252 7.37 7.08 -17.13
CA GLN A 252 6.97 8.31 -17.81
C GLN A 252 8.02 8.78 -18.83
N ILE A 253 9.30 8.62 -18.52
CA ILE A 253 10.41 8.98 -19.41
C ILE A 253 10.93 7.81 -20.27
N GLY A 254 10.17 6.71 -20.37
CA GLY A 254 10.53 5.53 -21.14
C GLY A 254 11.77 4.77 -20.63
N ASP A 255 12.23 5.02 -19.40
CA ASP A 255 13.39 4.38 -18.81
C ASP A 255 13.03 2.96 -18.32
N PRO A 256 13.61 1.89 -18.91
CA PRO A 256 13.31 0.54 -18.45
C PRO A 256 13.89 0.30 -17.05
N LYS A 257 13.30 -0.65 -16.30
CA LYS A 257 13.77 -1.04 -14.95
C LYS A 257 15.26 -1.41 -14.86
N VAL A 258 15.85 -1.88 -15.96
CA VAL A 258 17.28 -2.24 -16.04
C VAL A 258 18.19 -1.05 -16.38
N GLY A 259 17.61 0.11 -16.69
CA GLY A 259 18.32 1.31 -17.15
C GLY A 259 19.52 1.71 -16.29
N PRO A 260 19.38 1.79 -14.95
CA PRO A 260 20.50 2.13 -14.07
C PRO A 260 21.66 1.13 -14.12
N LYS A 261 21.38 -0.15 -14.39
CA LYS A 261 22.45 -1.15 -14.58
C LYS A 261 23.12 -0.95 -15.95
N VAL A 262 22.33 -0.76 -17.01
CA VAL A 262 22.84 -0.53 -18.37
C VAL A 262 23.77 0.69 -18.42
N ARG A 263 23.32 1.84 -17.87
CA ARG A 263 24.13 3.07 -17.81
C ARG A 263 25.41 2.89 -17.01
N ARG A 264 25.39 2.14 -15.89
CA ARG A 264 26.61 1.80 -15.12
C ARG A 264 27.59 0.94 -15.90
N VAL A 265 27.09 -0.07 -16.63
CA VAL A 265 27.95 -0.91 -17.47
C VAL A 265 28.57 -0.07 -18.58
N PHE A 266 27.76 0.72 -19.29
CA PHE A 266 28.23 1.61 -20.34
C PHE A 266 29.27 2.62 -19.84
N ALA A 267 29.03 3.26 -18.69
CA ALA A 267 29.99 4.20 -18.11
C ALA A 267 31.33 3.54 -17.75
N ARG A 268 31.32 2.25 -17.39
CA ARG A 268 32.53 1.49 -17.02
C ARG A 268 33.30 0.99 -18.23
N THR A 269 32.60 0.52 -19.27
CA THR A 269 33.25 -0.16 -20.41
C THR A 269 33.42 0.74 -21.61
N GLN A 270 32.68 1.84 -21.68
CA GLN A 270 32.67 2.76 -22.82
C GLN A 270 32.44 2.03 -24.15
N ALA A 271 31.58 1.00 -24.11
CA ALA A 271 31.26 0.16 -25.26
C ALA A 271 30.91 1.02 -26.49
N SER A 272 31.59 0.73 -27.60
CA SER A 272 31.49 1.49 -28.85
C SER A 272 30.20 1.18 -29.62
N THR A 273 29.62 0.00 -29.38
CA THR A 273 28.39 -0.46 -30.02
C THR A 273 27.40 -1.02 -29.01
N LEU A 274 26.13 -1.10 -29.41
CA LEU A 274 25.07 -1.66 -28.58
C LEU A 274 25.25 -3.16 -28.33
N ASP A 275 25.82 -3.88 -29.30
CA ASP A 275 26.09 -5.32 -29.18
C ASP A 275 27.17 -5.59 -28.14
N GLU A 276 28.29 -4.85 -28.21
CA GLU A 276 29.35 -4.91 -27.21
C GLU A 276 28.84 -4.62 -25.79
N LEU A 277 27.99 -3.61 -25.64
CA LEU A 277 27.37 -3.29 -24.36
C LEU A 277 26.48 -4.43 -23.83
N ILE A 278 25.69 -5.05 -24.70
CA ILE A 278 24.79 -6.15 -24.32
C ILE A 278 25.59 -7.39 -23.89
N ASP A 279 26.67 -7.70 -24.60
CA ASP A 279 27.51 -8.85 -24.29
C ASP A 279 28.22 -8.67 -22.95
N GLU A 280 28.77 -7.49 -22.70
CA GLU A 280 29.35 -7.15 -21.40
C GLU A 280 28.31 -7.13 -20.28
N TYR A 281 27.09 -6.62 -20.55
CA TYR A 281 25.99 -6.65 -19.59
C TYR A 281 25.64 -8.09 -19.21
N LYS A 282 25.48 -8.99 -20.19
CA LYS A 282 25.16 -10.42 -19.96
C LYS A 282 26.27 -11.13 -19.18
N ARG A 283 27.54 -10.77 -19.42
CA ARG A 283 28.67 -11.32 -18.66
C ARG A 283 28.58 -11.00 -17.17
N LEU A 284 28.13 -9.79 -16.81
CA LEU A 284 27.99 -9.35 -15.42
C LEU A 284 26.67 -9.78 -14.77
N TYR A 285 25.61 -9.87 -15.56
CA TYR A 285 24.25 -10.18 -15.12
C TYR A 285 23.66 -11.34 -15.95
N PRO A 286 24.20 -12.57 -15.83
CA PRO A 286 23.82 -13.69 -16.71
C PRO A 286 22.36 -14.14 -16.55
N LYS A 287 21.72 -13.79 -15.44
CA LYS A 287 20.30 -14.10 -15.18
C LYS A 287 19.34 -13.05 -15.78
N ASP A 288 19.85 -11.89 -16.19
CA ASP A 288 19.03 -10.80 -16.74
C ASP A 288 19.04 -10.86 -18.27
N SER A 289 17.86 -10.80 -18.90
CA SER A 289 17.77 -10.64 -20.36
C SER A 289 17.74 -9.16 -20.76
N LEU A 290 18.65 -8.77 -21.65
CA LEU A 290 18.72 -7.41 -22.21
C LEU A 290 18.62 -7.47 -23.74
N ALA A 291 17.54 -6.91 -24.28
CA ALA A 291 17.33 -6.75 -25.72
C ALA A 291 17.80 -5.37 -26.18
N LYS A 292 18.19 -5.25 -27.47
CA LYS A 292 18.65 -4.00 -28.11
C LYS A 292 17.72 -2.82 -27.83
N LYS A 293 16.40 -3.00 -28.02
CA LYS A 293 15.41 -1.95 -27.77
C LYS A 293 15.45 -1.41 -26.33
N ARG A 294 15.63 -2.28 -25.33
CA ARG A 294 15.71 -1.88 -23.91
C ARG A 294 17.05 -1.24 -23.57
N ALA A 295 18.14 -1.72 -24.16
CA ALA A 295 19.45 -1.11 -24.00
C ALA A 295 19.47 0.31 -24.59
N LEU A 296 18.92 0.48 -25.80
CA LEU A 296 18.77 1.81 -26.42
C LEU A 296 17.90 2.73 -25.56
N ALA A 297 16.70 2.28 -25.16
CA ALA A 297 15.80 3.08 -24.32
C ALA A 297 16.46 3.53 -23.00
N ALA A 298 17.28 2.68 -22.38
CA ALA A 298 18.04 3.03 -21.19
C ALA A 298 19.09 4.14 -21.43
N LEU A 299 19.77 4.13 -22.57
CA LEU A 299 20.77 5.16 -22.88
C LEU A 299 20.13 6.48 -23.32
N THR A 300 18.96 6.41 -23.97
CA THR A 300 18.29 7.59 -24.50
C THR A 300 17.32 8.26 -23.51
N ALA A 301 16.95 7.58 -22.42
CA ALA A 301 16.03 8.11 -21.40
C ALA A 301 16.42 9.51 -20.91
N GLY A 302 15.41 10.37 -20.69
CA GLY A 302 15.58 11.74 -20.22
C GLY A 302 14.36 12.62 -20.47
N PRO A 303 14.42 13.91 -20.06
CA PRO A 303 13.29 14.85 -20.14
C PRO A 303 12.78 15.11 -21.57
N ASP A 304 13.61 14.88 -22.60
CA ASP A 304 13.27 15.20 -23.99
C ASP A 304 12.14 14.35 -24.60
N ILE A 305 11.75 13.21 -24.04
CA ILE A 305 10.74 12.36 -24.70
C ILE A 305 9.37 13.04 -24.76
N ALA A 306 9.00 13.84 -23.74
CA ALA A 306 7.72 14.57 -23.74
C ALA A 306 7.76 15.84 -24.61
N THR A 307 8.89 16.57 -24.61
CA THR A 307 9.09 17.76 -25.46
C THR A 307 9.11 17.40 -26.94
N THR A 308 9.80 16.30 -27.30
CA THR A 308 9.82 15.78 -28.67
C THR A 308 8.42 15.31 -29.10
N GLN A 309 7.64 14.64 -28.24
CA GLN A 309 6.28 14.21 -28.60
C GLN A 309 5.26 15.35 -28.74
N ARG A 310 5.37 16.46 -27.98
CA ARG A 310 4.52 17.65 -28.19
C ARG A 310 4.86 18.38 -29.48
N GLN A 311 6.14 18.56 -29.79
CA GLN A 311 6.58 19.20 -31.03
C GLN A 311 6.14 18.42 -32.29
N PHE A 312 6.21 17.09 -32.27
CA PHE A 312 5.71 16.27 -33.38
C PHE A 312 4.18 16.29 -33.52
N ARG A 313 3.43 16.47 -32.43
CA ARG A 313 1.96 16.57 -32.49
C ARG A 313 1.52 17.89 -33.10
N ASP A 314 2.20 18.99 -32.74
CA ASP A 314 1.91 20.32 -33.28
C ASP A 314 2.33 20.43 -34.76
N GLU A 315 3.41 19.79 -35.21
CA GLU A 315 3.79 19.73 -36.63
C GLU A 315 2.81 18.92 -37.49
N ILE A 316 2.19 17.86 -36.94
CA ILE A 316 1.19 17.05 -37.66
C ILE A 316 -0.16 17.78 -37.77
N THR A 317 -0.52 18.61 -36.80
CA THR A 317 -1.74 19.43 -36.83
C THR A 317 -1.58 20.79 -37.52
N SER A 318 -0.34 21.21 -37.83
CA SER A 318 -0.04 22.51 -38.48
C SER A 318 0.40 22.38 -39.95
N GLY A 319 0.07 21.25 -40.60
CA GLY A 319 0.26 21.11 -42.05
C GLY A 319 -0.53 22.18 -42.82
N PRO A 320 0.00 22.66 -43.96
CA PRO A 320 -0.51 23.85 -44.63
C PRO A 320 -1.97 23.64 -45.04
N GLY A 321 -2.85 24.51 -44.56
CA GLY A 321 -4.18 24.66 -45.12
C GLY A 321 -4.04 24.93 -46.62
N ASP A 322 -4.64 24.05 -47.42
CA ASP A 322 -4.76 24.16 -48.87
C ASP A 322 -5.28 25.56 -49.24
N GLY A 323 -4.35 26.43 -49.61
CA GLY A 323 -4.59 27.54 -50.49
C GLY A 323 -4.44 27.05 -51.92
N ALA A 324 -5.53 26.60 -52.52
CA ALA A 324 -5.66 26.52 -53.97
C ALA A 324 -7.12 26.79 -54.35
N GLU A 325 -7.38 28.04 -54.74
CA GLU A 325 -8.51 28.41 -55.57
C GLU A 325 -8.48 27.61 -56.88
N LEU A 326 -9.62 27.00 -57.23
CA LEU A 326 -10.38 27.20 -58.48
C LEU A 326 -11.77 26.59 -58.34
#